data_AF-A0A0Q1BKM6-F1
#
_entry.id   AF-A0A0Q1BKM6-F1
#
_cell.length_a   1.000
_cell.length_b   1.000
_cell.length_c   1.000
_cell.angle_alpha   90.00
_cell.angle_beta   90.00
_cell.angle_gamma   90.00
#
_symmetry.space_group_name_H-M   'P 1'
#
loop_
_entity.id
_entity.type
_entity.pdbx_description
1 polymer ?
#
loop_
_entity_poly.entity_id
_entity_poly.type
_entity_poly.pdbx_seq_one_letter_code
_entity_poly.pdbx_strand_id
1 'polypeptide(L)'
;MIYANKKVNVKANSAQQMALIIANVKELVDKKIIKLTSDTVFLYPQIWKDEATALNWIKCLHQYYCLKRQFKSSATLYFRHLENEELIGSIINKKPKVLIFNDL
;
A
#
# COMPACT_ATOMS: atom_id res chain seq x y z
N MET A 1 20.47 -33.99 22.83
CA MET A 1 21.32 -33.03 22.10
C MET A 1 20.60 -32.65 20.82
N ILE A 2 20.72 -31.38 20.42
CA ILE A 2 19.98 -30.57 19.41
C ILE A 2 19.86 -31.34 18.05
N TYR A 3 18.83 -31.23 17.20
CA TYR A 3 18.58 -30.09 16.30
C TYR A 3 17.13 -29.97 15.75
N ALA A 4 16.48 -28.89 16.19
CA ALA A 4 15.65 -27.95 15.43
C ALA A 4 14.94 -28.46 14.15
N ASN A 5 13.64 -28.76 14.30
CA ASN A 5 12.66 -28.57 13.23
C ASN A 5 12.46 -27.06 12.98
N LYS A 6 13.42 -26.40 12.34
CA LYS A 6 13.17 -25.09 11.75
C LYS A 6 12.26 -25.32 10.54
N LYS A 7 10.95 -25.15 10.74
CA LYS A 7 10.03 -24.84 9.65
C LYS A 7 10.65 -23.67 8.88
N VAL A 8 11.22 -23.95 7.71
CA VAL A 8 11.68 -22.92 6.80
C VAL A 8 10.40 -22.23 6.33
N ASN A 9 10.02 -21.19 7.07
CA ASN A 9 9.04 -20.22 6.62
C ASN A 9 9.66 -19.64 5.34
N VAL A 10 9.26 -20.19 4.19
CA VAL A 10 9.62 -19.69 2.87
C VAL A 10 8.98 -18.31 2.81
N LYS A 11 9.69 -17.31 3.34
CA LYS A 11 9.45 -15.90 3.03
C LYS A 11 9.49 -15.85 1.51
N ALA A 12 8.32 -15.76 0.90
CA ALA A 12 8.17 -15.52 -0.52
C ALA A 12 9.23 -14.49 -0.94
N ASN A 13 9.99 -14.80 -1.99
CA ASN A 13 11.13 -14.01 -2.43
C ASN A 13 10.70 -12.53 -2.50
N SER A 14 11.23 -11.71 -1.58
CA SER A 14 10.79 -10.32 -1.41
C SER A 14 10.92 -9.53 -2.71
N ALA A 15 11.91 -9.87 -3.54
CA ALA A 15 12.11 -9.28 -4.85
C ALA A 15 10.96 -9.62 -5.83
N GLN A 16 10.43 -10.85 -5.82
CA GLN A 16 9.30 -11.25 -6.66
C GLN A 16 8.02 -10.53 -6.23
N GLN A 17 7.76 -10.45 -4.92
CA GLN A 17 6.60 -9.71 -4.40
C GLN A 17 6.69 -8.22 -4.74
N MET A 18 7.90 -7.63 -4.64
CA MET A 18 8.13 -6.24 -5.03
C MET A 18 7.91 -6.01 -6.52
N ALA A 19 8.40 -6.90 -7.38
CA ALA A 19 8.18 -6.82 -8.82
C ALA A 19 6.69 -6.85 -9.17
N LEU A 20 5.93 -7.73 -8.51
CA LEU A 20 4.47 -7.82 -8.67
C LEU A 20 3.77 -6.53 -8.22
N ILE A 21 4.15 -5.96 -7.06
CA ILE A 21 3.61 -4.68 -6.58
C ILE A 21 3.87 -3.57 -7.61
N ILE A 22 5.09 -3.48 -8.14
CA ILE A 22 5.45 -2.45 -9.14
C ILE A 22 4.63 -2.63 -10.42
N ALA A 23 4.49 -3.85 -10.93
CA ALA A 23 3.72 -4.13 -12.14
C ALA A 23 2.25 -3.75 -11.96
N ASN A 24 1.63 -4.19 -10.85
CA ASN A 24 0.23 -3.90 -10.55
C ASN A 24 -0.03 -2.40 -10.40
N VAL A 25 0.83 -1.69 -9.66
CA VAL A 25 0.68 -0.23 -9.49
C VAL A 25 0.80 0.50 -10.82
N LYS A 26 1.74 0.09 -11.68
CA LYS A 26 1.89 0.68 -13.02
C LYS A 26 0.63 0.48 -13.87
N GLU A 27 0.09 -0.73 -13.90
CA GLU A 27 -1.14 -1.03 -14.64
C GLU A 27 -2.34 -0.21 -14.14
N LEU A 28 -2.48 -0.03 -12.82
CA LEU A 28 -3.55 0.79 -12.23
C LEU A 28 -3.43 2.28 -12.60
N VAL A 29 -2.21 2.80 -12.70
CA VAL A 29 -1.94 4.16 -13.17
C VAL A 29 -2.24 4.29 -14.66
N ASP A 30 -1.79 3.33 -15.48
CA ASP A 30 -2.02 3.33 -16.93
C ASP A 30 -3.52 3.26 -17.26
N LYS A 31 -4.29 2.50 -16.48
CA LYS A 31 -5.77 2.43 -16.56
C LYS A 31 -6.49 3.63 -15.93
N LYS A 32 -5.78 4.61 -15.36
CA LYS A 32 -6.34 5.78 -14.67
C LYS A 32 -7.24 5.43 -13.48
N ILE A 33 -7.04 4.27 -12.86
CA ILE A 33 -7.78 3.82 -11.67
C ILE A 33 -7.24 4.54 -10.42
N ILE A 34 -5.93 4.79 -10.39
CA ILE A 34 -5.26 5.53 -9.32
C ILE A 34 -4.41 6.65 -9.92
N LYS A 35 -4.23 7.74 -9.17
CA LYS A 35 -3.33 8.85 -9.52
C LYS A 35 -2.32 9.04 -8.40
N LEU A 36 -1.04 9.12 -8.76
CA LEU A 36 0.07 9.20 -7.82
C LEU A 36 0.71 10.60 -7.87
N THR A 37 0.72 11.33 -6.75
CA THR A 37 1.44 12.60 -6.60
C THR A 37 2.61 12.47 -5.62
N SER A 38 3.26 13.57 -5.24
CA SER A 38 4.50 13.52 -4.44
C SER A 38 4.35 12.78 -3.11
N ASP A 39 3.26 13.03 -2.40
CA ASP A 39 2.97 12.51 -1.05
C ASP A 39 1.53 11.99 -0.91
N THR A 40 0.78 11.94 -2.01
CA THR A 40 -0.64 11.60 -2.00
C THR A 40 -0.99 10.62 -3.11
N VAL A 41 -1.76 9.60 -2.76
CA VAL A 41 -2.41 8.68 -3.70
C VAL A 41 -3.88 9.04 -3.77
N PHE A 42 -4.38 9.28 -4.97
CA PHE A 42 -5.79 9.46 -5.23
C PHE A 42 -6.39 8.19 -5.83
N LEU A 43 -7.48 7.70 -5.27
CA LEU A 43 -8.16 6.47 -5.71
C LEU A 43 -9.64 6.48 -5.32
N TYR A 44 -10.44 5.60 -5.91
CA TYR A 44 -11.81 5.34 -5.46
C TYR A 44 -11.82 4.31 -4.33
N PRO A 45 -12.40 4.60 -3.16
CA PRO A 45 -12.52 3.66 -2.04
C PRO A 45 -13.17 2.33 -2.37
N GLN A 46 -14.03 2.32 -3.40
CA GLN A 46 -14.76 1.15 -3.90
C GLN A 46 -13.84 0.00 -4.34
N ILE A 47 -12.57 0.28 -4.63
CA ILE A 47 -11.57 -0.77 -4.93
C ILE A 47 -11.15 -1.54 -3.67
N TRP A 48 -11.41 -0.99 -2.48
CA TRP A 48 -11.17 -1.66 -1.20
C TRP A 48 -12.43 -2.41 -0.79
N LYS A 49 -12.34 -3.74 -0.80
CA LYS A 49 -13.45 -4.62 -0.41
C LYS A 49 -13.75 -4.55 1.09
N ASP A 50 -12.71 -4.40 1.91
CA ASP A 50 -12.75 -4.47 3.36
C ASP A 50 -11.53 -3.73 3.95
N GLU A 51 -11.56 -3.48 5.26
CA GLU A 51 -10.50 -2.76 5.96
C GLU A 51 -9.14 -3.47 5.85
N ALA A 52 -9.09 -4.79 5.96
CA ALA A 52 -7.83 -5.53 5.88
C ALA A 52 -7.21 -5.42 4.48
N THR A 53 -8.04 -5.50 3.43
CA THR A 53 -7.64 -5.26 2.05
C THR A 53 -7.13 -3.83 1.86
N ALA A 54 -7.81 -2.82 2.41
CA ALA A 54 -7.36 -1.42 2.35
C ALA A 54 -6.00 -1.22 3.03
N LEU A 55 -5.81 -1.75 4.24
CA LEU A 55 -4.54 -1.66 4.97
C LEU A 55 -3.39 -2.31 4.19
N ASN A 56 -3.65 -3.43 3.50
CA ASN A 56 -2.66 -4.09 2.64
C ASN A 56 -2.31 -3.25 1.42
N TRP A 57 -3.31 -2.65 0.76
CA TRP A 57 -3.10 -1.71 -0.34
C TRP A 57 -2.24 -0.53 0.07
N ILE A 58 -2.56 0.10 1.20
CA ILE A 58 -1.80 1.22 1.75
C ILE A 58 -0.33 0.84 1.97
N LYS A 59 -0.06 -0.32 2.56
CA LYS A 59 1.31 -0.83 2.74
C LYS A 59 2.04 -1.05 1.41
N CYS A 60 1.38 -1.67 0.44
CA CYS A 60 1.97 -1.95 -0.88
C CYS A 60 2.32 -0.65 -1.61
N LEU A 61 1.43 0.34 -1.57
CA LEU A 61 1.66 1.64 -2.19
C LEU A 61 2.74 2.43 -1.47
N HIS A 62 2.82 2.37 -0.14
CA HIS A 62 3.94 2.96 0.60
C HIS A 62 5.29 2.37 0.22
N GLN A 63 5.37 1.05 0.07
CA GLN A 63 6.57 0.37 -0.43
C GLN A 63 6.93 0.82 -1.84
N TYR A 64 5.95 0.92 -2.74
CA TYR A 64 6.16 1.44 -4.09
C TYR A 64 6.76 2.86 -4.06
N TYR A 65 6.22 3.75 -3.23
CA TYR A 65 6.72 5.12 -3.08
C TYR A 65 8.16 5.16 -2.57
N CYS A 66 8.48 4.36 -1.54
CA CYS A 66 9.82 4.30 -0.98
C CYS A 66 10.85 3.84 -2.04
N LEU A 67 10.48 2.87 -2.88
CA LEU A 67 11.37 2.28 -3.87
C LEU A 67 11.49 3.09 -5.16
N LYS A 68 10.37 3.56 -5.71
CA LYS A 68 10.32 4.19 -7.05
C LYS A 68 10.36 5.71 -7.00
N ARG A 69 9.92 6.33 -5.91
CA ARG A 69 9.88 7.80 -5.76
C ARG A 69 10.86 8.32 -4.72
N GLN A 70 11.75 7.47 -4.20
CA GLN A 70 12.71 7.79 -3.13
C GLN A 70 12.01 8.43 -1.91
N PHE A 71 10.75 8.05 -1.68
CA PHE A 71 9.97 8.60 -0.60
C PHE A 71 10.55 8.16 0.74
N LYS A 72 10.68 9.09 1.69
CA LYS A 72 11.19 8.75 3.03
C LYS A 72 10.20 7.83 3.72
N SER A 73 10.66 6.68 4.23
CA SER A 73 9.78 5.75 4.96
C SER A 73 9.13 6.36 6.22
N SER A 74 9.73 7.44 6.77
CA SER A 74 9.20 8.20 7.89
C SER A 74 8.19 9.28 7.49
N ALA A 75 8.14 9.64 6.20
CA ALA A 75 7.17 10.61 5.71
C ALA A 75 5.77 9.99 5.62
N THR A 76 4.76 10.84 5.74
CA THR A 76 3.36 10.45 5.66
C THR A 76 2.94 10.36 4.21
N LEU A 77 2.45 9.20 3.78
CA LEU A 77 1.77 9.05 2.50
C LEU A 77 0.26 9.12 2.76
N TYR A 78 -0.39 10.08 2.10
CA TYR A 78 -1.83 10.31 2.20
C TYR A 78 -2.59 9.54 1.13
N PHE A 79 -3.79 9.09 1.47
CA PHE A 79 -4.72 8.47 0.54
C PHE A 79 -5.98 9.32 0.51
N ARG A 80 -6.34 9.80 -0.68
CA ARG A 80 -7.50 10.65 -0.89
C ARG A 80 -8.43 10.05 -1.92
N HIS A 81 -9.71 10.37 -1.80
CA HIS A 81 -10.69 10.04 -2.83
C HIS A 81 -10.37 10.82 -4.12
N LEU A 82 -10.52 10.17 -5.27
CA LEU A 82 -10.11 10.74 -6.56
C LEU A 82 -10.90 12.00 -6.96
N GLU A 83 -12.20 12.05 -6.67
CA GLU A 83 -13.09 13.15 -7.08
C GLU A 83 -13.19 14.31 -6.09
N ASN A 84 -13.53 14.04 -4.82
CA ASN A 84 -13.78 15.08 -3.81
C ASN A 84 -12.55 15.37 -2.92
N GLU A 85 -11.41 14.73 -3.18
CA GLU A 85 -10.15 14.87 -2.43
C GLU A 85 -10.23 14.58 -0.92
N GLU A 86 -11.30 13.90 -0.49
CA GLU A 86 -11.52 13.55 0.90
C GLU A 86 -10.44 12.59 1.39
N LEU A 87 -9.98 12.77 2.63
CA LEU A 87 -8.95 11.91 3.21
C LEU A 87 -9.57 10.56 3.61
N ILE A 88 -9.12 9.49 2.94
CA ILE A 88 -9.64 8.14 3.15
C ILE A 88 -8.67 7.25 3.93
N GLY A 89 -7.40 7.63 3.99
CA GLY A 89 -6.38 6.89 4.72
C GLY A 89 -5.02 7.56 4.74
N SER A 90 -4.11 6.99 5.50
CA SER A 90 -2.72 7.46 5.56
C SER A 90 -1.80 6.36 6.04
N ILE A 91 -0.51 6.53 5.82
CA ILE A 91 0.53 5.70 6.43
C ILE A 91 1.73 6.55 6.80
N ILE A 92 2.12 6.44 8.06
CA ILE A 92 3.34 7.03 8.60
C ILE A 92 4.10 5.94 9.35
N ASN A 93 5.42 5.86 9.13
CA ASN A 93 6.28 4.91 9.84
C ASN A 93 5.74 3.46 9.82
N LYS A 94 5.29 3.00 8.64
CA LYS A 94 4.71 1.66 8.42
C LYS A 94 3.42 1.35 9.20
N LYS A 95 2.78 2.36 9.82
CA LYS A 95 1.50 2.24 10.50
C LYS A 95 0.39 2.78 9.58
N PRO A 96 -0.29 1.92 8.81
CA PRO A 96 -1.41 2.35 7.99
C PRO A 96 -2.64 2.65 8.85
N LYS A 97 -3.46 3.60 8.39
CA LYS A 97 -4.76 3.93 8.94
C LYS A 97 -5.74 4.10 7.78
N VAL A 98 -6.93 3.52 7.94
CA VAL A 98 -8.06 3.72 7.01
C VAL A 98 -9.15 4.46 7.77
N LEU A 99 -9.86 5.38 7.10
CA LEU A 99 -10.86 6.25 7.73
C LEU A 99 -12.29 5.93 7.29
N ILE A 100 -12.46 5.21 6.18
CA ILE A 100 -13.76 4.97 5.54
C ILE A 100 -14.53 3.75 6.07
N PHE A 101 -13.91 2.91 6.89
CA PHE A 101 -14.56 1.73 7.50
C PHE A 101 -14.95 1.97 8.96
N ASN A 102 -14.90 3.23 9.42
CA ASN A 102 -15.06 3.58 10.82
C ASN A 102 -16.54 3.72 11.26
N ASP A 103 -17.49 3.26 10.44
CA ASP A 103 -18.91 3.14 10.79
C ASP A 103 -19.22 1.69 11.22
N LEU A 104 -19.05 1.41 12.51
CA LEU A 104 -19.79 0.40 13.28
C LEU A 104 -19.84 0.83 14.76
#